data_AF-A0A3N4IM89-F1
#
_entry.id   AF-A0A3N4IM89-F1
#
_cell.length_a   1.000
_cell.length_b   1.000
_cell.length_c   1.000
_cell.angle_alpha   90.00
_cell.angle_beta   90.00
_cell.angle_gamma   90.00
#
_symmetry.space_group_name_H-M   'P 1'
#
loop_
_entity.id
_entity.type
_entity.pdbx_description
1 polymer ?
#
loop_
_entity_poly.entity_id
_entity_poly.type
_entity_poly.pdbx_seq_one_letter_code
_entity_poly.pdbx_strand_id
1 'polypeptide(L)'
;MAPAEVHHLPATPSTPHHTHLQHALSLARLCPRSTTAFSVGALLVSPTSSAIISDGYSRELPGNTHAEECCLRKFYGTVAAAKAAATGNLEPKDVDYQDGQVQSIFEGYTGEWELDLYTTMVPCSKRMSGLRTCLDRIVEASKVIGPEGKRLIKRVFCGCGEDDRFVKEGNWAEGILREAGIEVWWVGGLENECRNVAEMWLEKKAE
;
A
#
# COMPACT_ATOMS: atom_id res chain seq x y z
N MET A 1 -0.17 -14.19 -24.51
CA MET A 1 0.71 -13.23 -23.82
C MET A 1 1.73 -14.05 -23.05
N ALA A 2 3.02 -13.67 -23.09
CA ALA A 2 4.00 -14.29 -22.20
C ALA A 2 3.56 -14.06 -20.75
N PRO A 3 3.76 -15.01 -19.81
CA PRO A 3 3.49 -14.77 -18.41
C PRO A 3 4.29 -13.52 -17.99
N ALA A 4 3.63 -12.55 -17.37
CA ALA A 4 4.31 -11.39 -16.83
C ALA A 4 5.41 -11.88 -15.88
N GLU A 5 6.64 -11.45 -16.11
CA GLU A 5 7.80 -11.90 -15.35
C GLU A 5 7.58 -11.55 -13.88
N VAL A 6 7.51 -12.57 -13.01
CA VAL A 6 7.36 -12.35 -11.57
C VAL A 6 8.73 -11.97 -11.04
N HIS A 7 8.87 -10.72 -10.62
CA HIS A 7 10.14 -10.24 -10.10
C HIS A 7 10.28 -10.58 -8.62
N HIS A 8 11.23 -11.45 -8.30
CA HIS A 8 11.60 -11.81 -6.93
C HIS A 8 12.95 -11.18 -6.58
N LEU A 9 12.96 -10.34 -5.55
CA LEU A 9 14.21 -9.87 -4.96
C LEU A 9 14.84 -10.98 -4.12
N PRO A 10 16.18 -11.09 -4.11
CA PRO A 10 16.87 -12.11 -3.32
C PRO A 10 16.58 -11.91 -1.82
N ALA A 11 16.56 -13.02 -1.09
CA ALA A 11 16.47 -13.06 0.37
C ALA A 11 17.80 -12.64 1.01
N THR A 12 18.18 -11.38 0.81
CA THR A 12 19.40 -10.81 1.36
C THR A 12 19.04 -9.87 2.51
N PRO A 13 19.25 -10.29 3.77
CA PRO A 13 19.13 -9.40 4.92
C PRO A 13 20.02 -8.17 4.71
N SER A 14 19.60 -7.01 5.22
CA SER A 14 20.27 -5.70 5.08
C SER A 14 20.20 -4.98 3.72
N THR A 15 19.44 -5.48 2.74
CA THR A 15 19.08 -4.64 1.59
C THR A 15 18.09 -3.54 2.00
N PRO A 16 18.04 -2.38 1.28
CA PRO A 16 17.03 -1.36 1.53
C PRO A 16 15.61 -1.94 1.51
N HIS A 17 15.27 -2.71 0.46
CA HIS A 17 13.94 -3.33 0.32
C HIS A 17 13.57 -4.23 1.50
N HIS A 18 14.50 -5.08 1.97
CA HIS A 18 14.27 -5.91 3.15
C HIS A 18 14.08 -5.06 4.42
N THR A 19 14.88 -4.01 4.58
CA THR A 19 14.77 -3.08 5.72
C THR A 19 13.44 -2.34 5.75
N HIS A 20 13.00 -1.82 4.60
CA HIS A 20 11.69 -1.17 4.47
C HIS A 20 10.55 -2.15 4.73
N LEU A 21 10.60 -3.37 4.20
CA LEU A 21 9.55 -4.36 4.48
C LEU A 21 9.54 -4.80 5.95
N GLN A 22 10.71 -4.92 6.61
CA GLN A 22 10.78 -5.20 8.05
C GLN A 22 10.15 -4.06 8.88
N HIS A 23 10.30 -2.80 8.45
CA HIS A 23 9.63 -1.68 9.08
C HIS A 23 8.11 -1.75 8.85
N ALA A 24 7.65 -2.02 7.62
CA ALA A 24 6.23 -2.27 7.36
C ALA A 24 5.68 -3.41 8.26
N LEU A 25 6.47 -4.46 8.48
CA LEU A 25 6.12 -5.56 9.37
C LEU A 25 6.04 -5.15 10.85
N SER A 26 6.88 -4.20 11.28
CA SER A 26 6.80 -3.62 12.62
C SER A 26 5.50 -2.83 12.81
N LEU A 27 5.03 -2.11 11.78
CA LEU A 27 3.74 -1.44 11.78
C LEU A 27 2.57 -2.43 11.83
N ALA A 28 2.66 -3.54 11.08
CA ALA A 28 1.64 -4.60 11.10
C ALA A 28 1.40 -5.15 12.52
N ARG A 29 2.44 -5.17 13.38
CA ARG A 29 2.34 -5.60 14.79
C ARG A 29 1.56 -4.61 15.67
N LEU A 30 1.36 -3.37 15.23
CA LEU A 30 0.57 -2.36 15.93
C LEU A 30 -0.94 -2.47 15.65
N CYS A 31 -1.35 -3.32 14.70
CA CYS A 31 -2.75 -3.47 14.34
C CYS A 31 -3.62 -3.82 15.57
N PRO A 32 -4.75 -3.12 15.78
CA PRO A 32 -5.76 -3.54 16.74
C PRO A 32 -6.15 -5.00 16.52
N ARG A 33 -6.34 -5.74 17.61
CA ARG A 33 -6.71 -7.15 17.58
C ARG A 33 -7.98 -7.36 16.75
N SER A 34 -7.95 -8.32 15.84
CA SER A 34 -9.11 -8.76 15.07
C SER A 34 -9.01 -10.26 14.79
N THR A 35 -10.07 -10.99 15.09
CA THR A 35 -10.17 -12.43 14.77
C THR A 35 -10.68 -12.69 13.36
N THR A 36 -11.10 -11.63 12.65
CA THR A 36 -11.79 -11.71 11.36
C THR A 36 -11.10 -10.93 10.24
N ALA A 37 -9.93 -10.34 10.49
CA ALA A 37 -9.19 -9.58 9.49
C ALA A 37 -7.68 -9.65 9.74
N PHE A 38 -6.90 -9.73 8.65
CA PHE A 38 -5.45 -9.74 8.72
C PHE A 38 -4.86 -8.45 9.34
N SER A 39 -3.65 -8.57 9.87
CA SER A 39 -2.83 -7.45 10.34
C SER A 39 -1.73 -7.14 9.32
N VAL A 40 -1.88 -6.04 8.58
CA VAL A 40 -0.99 -5.67 7.47
C VAL A 40 -0.34 -4.33 7.80
N GLY A 41 0.88 -4.12 7.33
CA GLY A 41 1.56 -2.83 7.38
C GLY A 41 2.04 -2.42 6.00
N ALA A 42 2.12 -1.12 5.77
CA ALA A 42 2.49 -0.53 4.50
C ALA A 42 3.36 0.72 4.68
N LEU A 43 4.23 0.99 3.70
CA LEU A 43 5.08 2.18 3.64
C LEU A 43 5.06 2.76 2.23
N LEU A 44 5.05 4.09 2.13
CA LEU A 44 5.32 4.82 0.91
C LEU A 44 6.71 5.45 1.04
N VAL A 45 7.62 5.14 0.11
CA VAL A 45 9.05 5.43 0.25
C VAL A 45 9.57 6.11 -1.01
N SER A 46 10.47 7.07 -0.81
CA SER A 46 11.26 7.61 -1.90
C SER A 46 12.28 6.58 -2.40
N PRO A 47 12.27 6.24 -3.71
CA PRO A 47 13.31 5.37 -4.26
C PRO A 47 14.70 6.03 -4.31
N THR A 48 14.77 7.36 -4.23
CA THR A 48 16.02 8.13 -4.38
C THR A 48 16.68 8.40 -3.03
N SER A 49 15.89 8.85 -2.04
CA SER A 49 16.39 9.21 -0.71
C SER A 49 16.22 8.08 0.32
N SER A 50 15.47 7.02 -0.02
CA SER A 50 15.02 5.98 0.93
C SER A 50 14.18 6.50 2.10
N ALA A 51 13.76 7.77 2.06
CA ALA A 51 12.93 8.39 3.07
C ALA A 51 11.51 7.80 3.04
N ILE A 52 10.96 7.56 4.22
CA ILE A 52 9.56 7.18 4.38
C ILE A 52 8.72 8.45 4.27
N ILE A 53 7.88 8.51 3.24
CA ILE A 53 6.99 9.63 2.93
C ILE A 53 5.68 9.49 3.71
N SER A 54 5.19 8.26 3.84
CA SER A 54 4.01 7.92 4.61
C SER A 54 4.09 6.45 5.03
N ASP A 55 3.29 6.08 6.01
CA ASP A 55 3.21 4.73 6.54
C ASP A 55 1.76 4.38 6.86
N GLY A 56 1.44 3.12 7.13
CA GLY A 56 0.15 2.77 7.68
C GLY A 56 0.03 1.31 8.09
N TYR A 57 -0.97 1.01 8.91
CA TYR A 57 -1.31 -0.37 9.28
C TYR A 57 -2.82 -0.60 9.30
N SER A 58 -3.25 -1.85 9.20
CA SER A 58 -4.67 -2.20 9.17
C SER A 58 -5.38 -1.65 10.41
N ARG A 59 -6.53 -0.99 10.18
CA ARG A 59 -7.37 -0.40 11.24
C ARG A 59 -6.68 0.71 12.03
N GLU A 60 -5.67 1.38 11.48
CA GLU A 60 -5.06 2.57 12.07
C GLU A 60 -6.04 3.75 12.06
N LEU A 61 -6.61 4.05 10.88
CA LEU A 61 -7.60 5.12 10.73
C LEU A 61 -9.01 4.58 11.02
N PRO A 62 -9.95 5.44 11.47
CA PRO A 62 -11.33 5.04 11.75
C PRO A 62 -12.00 4.30 10.59
N GLY A 63 -12.79 3.29 10.95
CA GLY A 63 -13.50 2.43 9.99
C GLY A 63 -12.77 1.12 9.69
N ASN A 64 -13.29 0.38 8.71
CA ASN A 64 -12.65 -0.83 8.23
C ASN A 64 -11.58 -0.43 7.20
N THR A 65 -10.41 0.01 7.66
CA THR A 65 -9.33 0.51 6.80
C THR A 65 -8.22 -0.53 6.66
N HIS A 66 -7.67 -0.64 5.46
CA HIS A 66 -6.48 -1.46 5.19
C HIS A 66 -5.20 -0.64 5.34
N ALA A 67 -4.04 -1.30 5.39
CA ALA A 67 -2.75 -0.64 5.61
C ALA A 67 -2.39 0.33 4.48
N GLU A 68 -2.58 -0.10 3.23
CA GLU A 68 -2.30 0.69 2.03
C GLU A 68 -3.27 1.88 1.94
N GLU A 69 -4.52 1.68 2.35
CA GLU A 69 -5.52 2.74 2.46
C GLU A 69 -5.11 3.79 3.50
N CYS A 70 -4.68 3.38 4.70
CA CYS A 70 -4.19 4.30 5.72
C CYS A 70 -2.96 5.08 5.24
N CYS A 71 -2.01 4.38 4.62
CA CYS A 71 -0.78 4.94 4.08
C CYS A 71 -1.04 6.03 3.03
N LEU A 72 -1.88 5.74 2.03
CA LEU A 72 -2.23 6.70 0.98
C LEU A 72 -3.06 7.87 1.52
N ARG A 73 -4.05 7.60 2.39
CA ARG A 73 -4.87 8.67 2.97
C ARG A 73 -4.05 9.66 3.79
N LYS A 74 -3.11 9.19 4.62
CA LYS A 74 -2.21 10.07 5.39
C LYS A 74 -1.29 10.89 4.48
N PHE A 75 -0.80 10.30 3.40
CA PHE A 75 0.00 11.02 2.42
C PHE A 75 -0.81 12.14 1.75
N TYR A 76 -1.99 11.82 1.22
CA TYR A 76 -2.88 12.79 0.59
C TYR A 76 -3.29 13.91 1.56
N GLY A 77 -3.58 13.57 2.82
CA GLY A 77 -3.85 14.55 3.87
C GLY A 77 -2.69 15.52 4.10
N THR A 78 -1.45 15.01 4.13
CA THR A 78 -0.24 15.83 4.26
C THR A 78 -0.07 16.78 3.06
N VAL A 79 -0.25 16.29 1.83
CA VAL A 79 -0.14 17.09 0.60
C VAL A 79 -1.23 18.17 0.56
N ALA A 80 -2.48 17.80 0.84
CA ALA A 80 -3.60 18.73 0.90
C ALA A 80 -3.40 19.82 1.96
N ALA A 81 -2.91 19.45 3.15
CA ALA A 81 -2.60 20.40 4.21
C ALA A 81 -1.49 21.38 3.80
N ALA A 82 -0.44 20.91 3.10
CA ALA A 82 0.62 21.76 2.57
C ALA A 82 0.09 22.73 1.49
N LYS A 83 -0.77 22.25 0.57
CA LYS A 83 -1.45 23.07 -0.44
C LYS A 83 -2.33 24.13 0.20
N ALA A 84 -3.11 23.76 1.22
CA ALA A 84 -3.98 24.67 1.97
C ALA A 84 -3.16 25.78 2.66
N ALA A 85 -2.06 25.41 3.32
CA ALA A 85 -1.16 26.37 3.96
C ALA A 85 -0.52 27.35 2.94
N ALA A 86 -0.20 26.89 1.72
CA ALA A 86 0.38 27.72 0.68
C ALA A 86 -0.64 28.65 -0.02
N THR A 87 -1.91 28.25 -0.10
CA THR A 87 -2.95 28.96 -0.87
C THR A 87 -3.93 29.76 0.00
N GLY A 88 -3.95 29.53 1.31
CA GLY A 88 -4.87 30.19 2.24
C GLY A 88 -6.29 29.63 2.26
N ASN A 89 -6.57 28.57 1.50
CA ASN A 89 -7.86 27.88 1.49
C ASN A 89 -7.79 26.59 2.32
N LEU A 90 -8.64 26.47 3.34
CA LEU A 90 -8.77 25.24 4.15
C LEU A 90 -9.62 24.21 3.38
N GLU A 91 -8.99 23.15 2.89
CA GLU A 91 -9.72 21.96 2.41
C GLU A 91 -9.95 20.95 3.56
N PRO A 92 -11.02 20.13 3.52
CA PRO A 92 -11.45 19.29 4.64
C PRO A 92 -10.41 18.23 5.04
N LYS A 93 -10.31 17.98 6.35
CA LYS A 93 -9.30 17.11 6.97
C LYS A 93 -9.52 15.60 6.84
N ASP A 94 -10.63 15.13 6.28
CA ASP A 94 -10.97 13.70 6.31
C ASP A 94 -11.74 13.26 5.06
N VAL A 95 -11.17 13.47 3.88
CA VAL A 95 -11.77 12.97 2.64
C VAL A 95 -11.17 11.60 2.33
N ASP A 96 -11.99 10.53 2.36
CA ASP A 96 -11.69 9.37 1.52
C ASP A 96 -11.83 9.89 0.10
N TYR A 97 -10.70 10.31 -0.49
CA TYR A 97 -10.68 10.95 -1.79
C TYR A 97 -11.32 10.00 -2.79
N GLN A 98 -12.46 10.43 -3.32
CA GLN A 98 -13.26 9.62 -4.21
C GLN A 98 -12.56 9.47 -5.56
N ASP A 99 -12.97 8.46 -6.33
CA ASP A 99 -12.43 8.19 -7.65
C ASP A 99 -12.39 9.47 -8.52
N GLY A 100 -11.24 9.72 -9.13
CA GLY A 100 -10.98 10.86 -10.03
C GLY A 100 -10.53 12.14 -9.33
N GLN A 101 -10.47 12.18 -8.00
CA GLN A 101 -10.13 13.41 -7.26
C GLN A 101 -8.66 13.48 -6.84
N VAL A 102 -7.88 12.40 -6.95
CA VAL A 102 -6.52 12.39 -6.41
C VAL A 102 -5.59 13.33 -7.16
N GLN A 103 -5.71 13.49 -8.49
CA GLN A 103 -4.83 14.37 -9.27
C GLN A 103 -4.82 15.83 -8.78
N SER A 104 -5.98 16.38 -8.42
CA SER A 104 -6.09 17.79 -8.01
C SER A 104 -5.40 18.08 -6.67
N ILE A 105 -5.26 17.06 -5.81
CA ILE A 105 -4.50 17.16 -4.54
C ILE A 105 -3.05 17.50 -4.83
N PHE A 106 -2.48 16.94 -5.91
CA PHE A 106 -1.09 17.07 -6.28
C PHE A 106 -0.79 18.28 -7.20
N GLU A 107 -1.79 19.13 -7.48
CA GLU A 107 -1.55 20.40 -8.18
C GLU A 107 -0.63 21.30 -7.35
N GLY A 108 0.53 21.66 -7.93
CA GLY A 108 1.55 22.44 -7.23
C GLY A 108 2.37 21.63 -6.22
N TYR A 109 2.21 20.31 -6.16
CA TYR A 109 3.06 19.45 -5.33
C TYR A 109 4.49 19.42 -5.87
N THR A 110 5.44 19.78 -5.02
CA THR A 110 6.88 19.86 -5.33
C THR A 110 7.69 18.75 -4.66
N GLY A 111 7.03 17.77 -4.04
CA GLY A 111 7.71 16.66 -3.38
C GLY A 111 8.15 15.57 -4.36
N GLU A 112 8.42 14.39 -3.81
CA GLU A 112 8.96 13.26 -4.55
C GLU A 112 7.90 12.52 -5.37
N TRP A 113 8.31 11.98 -6.52
CA TRP A 113 7.51 11.23 -7.50
C TRP A 113 8.13 9.85 -7.75
N GLU A 114 7.42 8.98 -8.48
CA GLU A 114 7.81 7.59 -8.75
C GLU A 114 8.06 6.78 -7.47
N LEU A 115 7.23 7.01 -6.45
CA LEU A 115 7.35 6.41 -5.13
C LEU A 115 7.20 4.88 -5.17
N ASP A 116 7.83 4.24 -4.18
CA ASP A 116 7.73 2.81 -3.90
C ASP A 116 6.71 2.57 -2.78
N LEU A 117 5.76 1.68 -3.03
CA LEU A 117 4.84 1.19 -1.99
C LEU A 117 5.30 -0.18 -1.50
N TYR A 118 5.60 -0.32 -0.22
CA TYR A 118 5.84 -1.61 0.44
C TYR A 118 4.59 -2.03 1.18
N THR A 119 4.23 -3.31 1.10
CA THR A 119 3.12 -3.90 1.87
C THR A 119 3.50 -5.31 2.31
N THR A 120 3.20 -5.65 3.57
CA THR A 120 3.53 -6.97 4.12
C THR A 120 2.70 -8.09 3.51
N MET A 121 1.57 -7.77 2.87
CA MET A 121 0.71 -8.70 2.16
C MET A 121 0.28 -8.10 0.82
N VAL A 122 0.13 -8.94 -0.22
CA VAL A 122 -0.35 -8.50 -1.55
C VAL A 122 -1.62 -7.65 -1.40
N PRO A 123 -1.74 -6.51 -2.12
CA PRO A 123 -2.91 -5.67 -2.03
C PRO A 123 -4.19 -6.43 -2.37
N CYS A 124 -5.27 -6.17 -1.64
CA CYS A 124 -6.54 -6.83 -1.93
C CYS A 124 -7.12 -6.36 -3.28
N SER A 125 -7.62 -7.31 -4.07
CA SER A 125 -8.38 -7.05 -5.30
C SER A 125 -9.90 -7.19 -5.10
N LYS A 126 -10.32 -7.63 -3.91
CA LYS A 126 -11.71 -7.73 -3.48
C LYS A 126 -11.81 -7.51 -1.98
N ARG A 127 -12.92 -6.93 -1.53
CA ARG A 127 -13.21 -6.74 -0.10
C ARG A 127 -14.59 -7.28 0.23
N MET A 128 -14.66 -8.11 1.27
CA MET A 128 -15.94 -8.64 1.76
C MET A 128 -16.87 -7.55 2.29
N SER A 129 -16.33 -6.41 2.71
CA SER A 129 -17.10 -5.24 3.12
C SER A 129 -17.75 -4.48 1.95
N GLY A 130 -17.37 -4.77 0.71
CA GLY A 130 -17.77 -3.98 -0.47
C GLY A 130 -17.11 -2.60 -0.57
N LEU A 131 -16.23 -2.26 0.38
CA LEU A 131 -15.44 -1.03 0.31
C LEU A 131 -14.44 -1.10 -0.84
N ARG A 132 -13.95 0.07 -1.27
CA ARG A 132 -12.93 0.21 -2.30
C ARG A 132 -11.67 -0.57 -1.95
N THR A 133 -11.11 -1.24 -2.96
CA THR A 133 -9.98 -2.17 -2.80
C THR A 133 -8.64 -1.45 -2.74
N CYS A 134 -7.63 -2.08 -2.13
CA CYS A 134 -6.28 -1.52 -2.15
C CYS A 134 -5.73 -1.46 -3.57
N LEU A 135 -6.06 -2.45 -4.42
CA LEU A 135 -5.77 -2.43 -5.85
C LEU A 135 -6.28 -1.14 -6.51
N ASP A 136 -7.56 -0.81 -6.37
CA ASP A 136 -8.15 0.37 -7.01
C ASP A 136 -7.48 1.66 -6.54
N ARG A 137 -7.20 1.76 -5.23
CA ARG A 137 -6.51 2.91 -4.63
C ARG A 137 -5.09 3.09 -5.19
N ILE A 138 -4.34 2.01 -5.33
CA ILE A 138 -2.97 2.04 -5.87
C ILE A 138 -2.99 2.39 -7.37
N VAL A 139 -3.93 1.83 -8.14
CA VAL A 139 -4.09 2.15 -9.56
C VAL A 139 -4.52 3.61 -9.76
N GLU A 140 -5.36 4.16 -8.89
CA GLU A 140 -5.67 5.58 -8.94
C GLU A 140 -4.45 6.43 -8.61
N ALA A 141 -3.71 6.09 -7.56
CA ALA A 141 -2.48 6.79 -7.21
C ALA A 141 -1.48 6.81 -8.38
N SER A 142 -1.29 5.68 -9.09
CA SER A 142 -0.36 5.61 -10.22
C SER A 142 -0.79 6.39 -11.46
N LYS A 143 -2.07 6.78 -11.56
CA LYS A 143 -2.59 7.68 -12.60
C LYS A 143 -2.29 9.15 -12.32
N VAL A 144 -1.87 9.50 -11.11
CA VAL A 144 -1.47 10.87 -10.80
C VAL A 144 -0.16 11.18 -11.52
N ILE A 145 -0.20 12.18 -12.41
CA ILE A 145 0.93 12.58 -13.25
C ILE A 145 1.50 13.91 -12.76
N GLY A 146 2.82 13.92 -12.57
CA GLY A 146 3.61 15.07 -12.18
C GLY A 146 4.46 15.65 -13.29
N PRO A 147 5.48 16.46 -12.94
CA PRO A 147 6.44 17.01 -13.88
C PRO A 147 7.07 15.92 -14.75
N GLU A 148 7.31 16.24 -16.02
CA GLU A 148 7.97 15.33 -16.98
C GLU A 148 7.22 14.00 -17.20
N GLY A 149 5.93 13.93 -16.86
CA GLY A 149 5.12 12.72 -17.03
C GLY A 149 5.35 11.66 -15.96
N LYS A 150 6.04 11.99 -14.86
CA LYS A 150 6.29 11.05 -13.76
C LYS A 150 4.99 10.65 -13.07
N ARG A 151 4.80 9.36 -12.85
CA ARG A 151 3.70 8.83 -12.04
C ARG A 151 3.99 9.02 -10.55
N LEU A 152 2.95 9.14 -9.74
CA LEU A 152 3.14 9.24 -8.29
C LEU A 152 3.69 7.95 -7.67
N ILE A 153 3.14 6.79 -8.06
CA ILE A 153 3.61 5.46 -7.64
C ILE A 153 4.03 4.69 -8.88
N LYS A 154 5.19 4.04 -8.80
CA LYS A 154 5.76 3.25 -9.91
C LYS A 154 5.92 1.77 -9.57
N ARG A 155 6.21 1.45 -8.31
CA ARG A 155 6.54 0.08 -7.89
C ARG A 155 5.83 -0.30 -6.60
N VAL A 156 5.44 -1.57 -6.50
CA VAL A 156 4.86 -2.18 -5.31
C VAL A 156 5.71 -3.37 -4.89
N PHE A 157 6.10 -3.42 -3.62
CA PHE A 157 6.90 -4.46 -3.01
C PHE A 157 6.05 -5.24 -2.00
N CYS A 158 5.91 -6.54 -2.22
CA CYS A 158 5.04 -7.43 -1.45
C CYS A 158 5.85 -8.38 -0.55
N GLY A 159 5.36 -8.62 0.66
CA GLY A 159 5.93 -9.59 1.61
C GLY A 159 5.41 -11.01 1.46
N CYS A 160 4.10 -11.22 1.60
CA CYS A 160 3.48 -12.54 1.43
C CYS A 160 2.18 -12.49 0.60
N GLY A 161 1.80 -13.62 0.02
CA GLY A 161 0.51 -13.77 -0.66
C GLY A 161 -0.66 -13.83 0.31
N GLU A 162 -1.84 -13.52 -0.21
CA GLU A 162 -3.11 -13.78 0.46
C GLU A 162 -3.50 -15.25 0.24
N ASP A 163 -3.86 -15.97 1.31
CA ASP A 163 -4.46 -17.31 1.20
C ASP A 163 -5.97 -17.18 0.94
N ASP A 164 -6.61 -18.25 0.42
CA ASP A 164 -8.05 -18.30 0.08
C ASP A 164 -9.02 -18.15 1.27
N ARG A 165 -8.54 -17.76 2.47
CA ARG A 165 -9.32 -17.64 3.70
C ARG A 165 -10.41 -16.56 3.60
N PHE A 166 -10.17 -15.48 2.87
CA PHE A 166 -11.13 -14.36 2.74
C PHE A 166 -11.66 -14.17 1.32
N VAL A 167 -10.88 -14.48 0.28
CA VAL A 167 -11.30 -14.37 -1.12
C VAL A 167 -11.16 -15.73 -1.81
N LYS A 168 -12.25 -16.50 -1.87
CA LYS A 168 -12.28 -17.86 -2.45
C LYS A 168 -11.96 -17.92 -3.95
N GLU A 169 -12.15 -16.80 -4.66
CA GLU A 169 -11.86 -16.67 -6.09
C GLU A 169 -10.38 -16.33 -6.36
N GLY A 170 -9.57 -16.18 -5.30
CA GLY A 170 -8.18 -15.74 -5.37
C GLY A 170 -8.03 -14.22 -5.42
N ASN A 171 -6.79 -13.75 -5.29
CA ASN A 171 -6.43 -12.33 -5.40
C ASN A 171 -5.69 -12.08 -6.73
N TRP A 172 -6.24 -11.22 -7.59
CA TRP A 172 -5.70 -10.91 -8.93
C TRP A 172 -5.02 -9.53 -9.02
N ALA A 173 -4.71 -8.89 -7.89
CA ALA A 173 -4.17 -7.54 -7.86
C ALA A 173 -2.85 -7.40 -8.63
N GLU A 174 -1.94 -8.38 -8.52
CA GLU A 174 -0.65 -8.36 -9.19
C GLU A 174 -0.76 -8.19 -10.71
N GLY A 175 -1.69 -8.90 -11.35
CA GLY A 175 -1.93 -8.80 -12.79
C GLY A 175 -2.39 -7.41 -13.22
N ILE A 176 -3.39 -6.86 -12.51
CA ILE A 176 -3.97 -5.55 -12.82
C ILE A 176 -2.96 -4.42 -12.55
N LEU A 177 -2.15 -4.52 -11.48
CA LEU A 177 -1.09 -3.54 -11.21
C LEU A 177 -0.09 -3.49 -12.37
N ARG A 178 0.34 -4.65 -12.89
CA ARG A 178 1.26 -4.71 -14.03
C ARG A 178 0.64 -4.15 -15.32
N GLU A 179 -0.63 -4.47 -15.59
CA GLU A 179 -1.37 -3.90 -16.73
C GLU A 179 -1.51 -2.37 -16.62
N ALA A 180 -1.59 -1.83 -15.40
CA ALA A 180 -1.58 -0.40 -15.14
C ALA A 180 -0.18 0.25 -15.26
N GLY A 181 0.86 -0.52 -15.59
CA GLY A 181 2.24 -0.05 -15.73
C GLY A 181 2.99 0.09 -14.40
N ILE A 182 2.53 -0.59 -13.34
CA ILE A 182 3.16 -0.62 -12.02
C ILE A 182 4.00 -1.90 -11.92
N GLU A 183 5.27 -1.77 -11.54
CA GLU A 183 6.11 -2.93 -11.31
C GLU A 183 5.74 -3.58 -9.98
N VAL A 184 5.59 -4.90 -9.94
CA VAL A 184 5.30 -5.65 -8.71
C VAL A 184 6.44 -6.60 -8.41
N TRP A 185 7.02 -6.44 -7.22
CA TRP A 185 8.20 -7.13 -6.74
C TRP A 185 7.90 -7.87 -5.44
N TRP A 186 8.44 -9.08 -5.29
CA TRP A 186 8.37 -9.87 -4.06
C TRP A 186 9.68 -9.74 -3.29
N VAL A 187 9.61 -9.34 -2.02
CA VAL A 187 10.81 -9.20 -1.17
C VAL A 187 11.10 -10.53 -0.50
N GLY A 188 12.17 -11.20 -0.94
CA GLY A 188 12.53 -12.52 -0.44
C GLY A 188 12.93 -12.54 1.05
N GLY A 189 12.61 -13.64 1.72
CA GLY A 189 13.11 -13.97 3.06
C GLY A 189 12.25 -13.49 4.22
N LEU A 190 11.11 -12.86 3.95
CA LEU A 190 10.16 -12.36 4.96
C LEU A 190 8.76 -12.95 4.82
N GLU A 191 8.54 -13.89 3.89
CA GLU A 191 7.23 -14.43 3.52
C GLU A 191 6.52 -15.07 4.73
N ASN A 192 7.24 -15.92 5.46
CA ASN A 192 6.73 -16.61 6.64
C ASN A 192 6.47 -15.63 7.80
N GLU A 193 7.35 -14.65 8.00
CA GLU A 193 7.17 -13.67 9.08
C GLU A 193 5.97 -12.75 8.79
N CYS A 194 5.85 -12.28 7.55
CA CYS A 194 4.70 -11.51 7.10
C CYS A 194 3.39 -12.27 7.28
N ARG A 195 3.35 -13.55 6.89
CA ARG A 195 2.16 -14.40 7.07
C ARG A 195 1.82 -14.59 8.55
N ASN A 196 2.81 -14.90 9.39
CA ASN A 196 2.59 -15.10 10.83
C ASN A 196 2.04 -13.85 11.51
N VAL A 197 2.55 -12.66 11.15
CA VAL A 197 2.02 -11.39 11.68
C VAL A 197 0.64 -11.11 11.13
N ALA A 198 0.39 -11.34 9.83
CA ALA A 198 -0.93 -11.16 9.25
C ALA A 198 -2.00 -11.97 10.00
N GLU A 199 -1.67 -13.20 10.39
CA GLU A 199 -2.58 -14.14 11.05
C GLU A 199 -2.54 -14.08 12.58
N MET A 200 -1.73 -13.21 13.20
CA MET A 200 -1.40 -13.31 14.64
C MET A 200 -2.62 -13.29 15.58
N TRP A 201 -3.74 -12.72 15.13
CA TRP A 201 -4.98 -12.60 15.90
C TRP A 201 -6.13 -13.44 15.37
N LEU A 202 -5.96 -14.10 14.22
CA LEU A 202 -7.03 -14.90 13.62
C LEU A 202 -7.29 -16.14 14.46
N GLU A 203 -8.56 -16.52 14.57
CA GLU A 203 -8.91 -17.80 15.15
C GLU A 203 -8.41 -18.91 14.21
N LYS A 204 -7.63 -19.85 14.77
CA LYS A 204 -7.26 -21.06 14.03
C LYS A 204 -8.54 -21.85 13.80
N LYS A 205 -8.76 -22.29 12.56
CA LYS A 205 -9.82 -23.29 12.30
C LYS A 205 -9.52 -24.49 13.21
N ALA A 206 -10.51 -24.94 13.97
CA ALA A 206 -10.41 -26.23 14.64
C ALA A 206 -10.19 -27.29 13.55
N GLU A 207 -9.16 -28.12 13.73
CA GLU A 207 -8.83 -29.25 12.86
C GLU A 207 -9.95 -30.29 12.82
#